data_AF-A0A5B9YGZ9-F1
#
_entry.id   AF-A0A5B9YGZ9-F1
#
_cell.length_a   1.000
_cell.length_b   1.000
_cell.length_c   1.000
_cell.angle_alpha   90.00
_cell.angle_beta   90.00
_cell.angle_gamma   90.00
#
_symmetry.space_group_name_H-M   'P 1'
#
loop_
_entity.id
_entity.type
_entity.pdbx_description
1 polymer ?
#
loop_
_entity_poly.entity_id
_entity_poly.type
_entity_poly.pdbx_seq_one_letter_code
_entity_poly.pdbx_strand_id
1 'polypeptide(L)'
;MSIILSYSPYFFSLRKIYLSSSFFYYANYIKSILKELKIMNQTEQQNLQTVGLLMNNQKGGTIIVRNTGGYVAKFTVSYKLNGQEISTTTDGFTAGVNKHIDVPVGATDIHLVVLEAWFIASWSTIFSQTFAEPVDKKYVVSGTTLNPSWHEE
;
A
#
# COMPACT_ATOMS: atom_id res chain seq x y z
N MET A 1 52.22 68.08 -16.30
CA MET A 1 52.58 68.37 -14.90
C MET A 1 51.61 67.61 -14.02
N SER A 2 52.06 66.48 -13.49
CA SER A 2 51.30 65.57 -12.65
C SER A 2 51.20 66.13 -11.23
N ILE A 3 50.06 65.97 -10.56
CA ILE A 3 49.96 66.09 -9.10
C ILE A 3 49.28 64.82 -8.59
N ILE A 4 50.00 64.13 -7.71
CA ILE A 4 49.64 62.86 -7.09
C ILE A 4 48.92 63.12 -5.75
N LEU A 5 47.73 62.52 -5.64
CA LEU A 5 47.01 61.90 -4.51
C LEU A 5 47.16 62.44 -3.08
N SER A 6 45.99 62.69 -2.46
CA SER A 6 45.73 62.28 -1.08
C SER A 6 44.50 61.37 -1.02
N TYR A 7 44.64 60.25 -0.30
CA TYR A 7 43.62 59.23 -0.09
C TYR A 7 42.52 59.73 0.88
N SER A 8 41.26 59.38 0.60
CA SER A 8 40.21 59.30 1.63
C SER A 8 39.38 58.04 1.38
N PRO A 9 39.40 57.05 2.30
CA PRO A 9 38.48 55.90 2.27
C PRO A 9 37.12 56.34 2.84
N TYR A 10 36.09 55.49 2.79
CA TYR A 10 34.68 55.76 3.15
C TYR A 10 33.90 56.38 1.96
N PHE A 11 32.81 55.82 1.41
CA PHE A 11 31.83 54.91 1.97
C PHE A 11 30.95 54.36 0.83
N PHE A 12 30.51 53.11 0.95
CA PHE A 12 29.44 52.51 0.15
C PHE A 12 28.23 53.42 0.02
N SER A 13 27.67 53.60 -1.18
CA SER A 13 26.28 54.06 -1.32
C SER A 13 25.59 53.40 -2.52
N LEU A 14 25.07 52.20 -2.22
CA LEU A 14 23.83 51.61 -2.70
C LEU A 14 23.14 52.34 -3.87
N ARG A 15 23.22 51.76 -5.07
CA ARG A 15 22.17 51.93 -6.08
C ARG A 15 20.87 51.33 -5.53
N LYS A 16 20.04 52.12 -4.85
CA LYS A 16 18.63 51.79 -4.61
C LYS A 16 17.91 51.85 -5.97
N ILE A 17 17.65 50.69 -6.55
CA ILE A 17 16.70 50.54 -7.66
C ILE A 17 15.31 50.81 -7.05
N TYR A 18 14.71 51.95 -7.39
CA TYR A 18 13.33 52.27 -7.00
C TYR A 18 12.39 51.35 -7.80
N LEU A 19 11.99 50.23 -7.21
CA LEU A 19 10.89 49.42 -7.72
C LEU A 19 9.60 50.24 -7.57
N SER A 20 8.86 50.43 -8.67
CA SER A 20 7.60 51.16 -8.65
C SER A 20 6.56 50.44 -7.79
N SER A 21 5.60 51.16 -7.22
CA SER A 21 4.46 50.60 -6.49
C SER A 21 3.69 49.54 -7.31
N SER A 22 3.65 49.69 -8.64
CA SER A 22 3.10 48.70 -9.58
C SER A 22 3.90 47.39 -9.62
N PHE A 23 5.23 47.43 -9.49
CA PHE A 23 6.07 46.24 -9.43
C PHE A 23 5.83 45.45 -8.13
N PHE A 24 5.73 46.14 -6.99
CA PHE A 24 5.41 45.49 -5.71
C PHE A 24 4.02 44.85 -5.71
N TYR A 25 3.03 45.51 -6.31
CA TYR A 25 1.69 44.95 -6.49
C TYR A 25 1.73 43.65 -7.32
N TYR A 26 2.42 43.68 -8.46
CA TYR A 26 2.56 42.52 -9.33
C TYR A 26 3.34 41.37 -8.66
N ALA A 27 4.43 41.67 -7.95
CA ALA A 27 5.21 40.66 -7.23
C ALA A 27 4.40 39.97 -6.12
N ASN A 28 3.55 40.72 -5.41
CA ASN A 28 2.65 40.16 -4.40
C ASN A 28 1.54 39.32 -5.06
N TYR A 29 0.98 39.77 -6.18
CA TYR A 29 -0.01 39.02 -6.95
C TYR A 29 0.54 37.66 -7.42
N ILE A 30 1.76 37.63 -7.98
CA ILE A 30 2.40 36.36 -8.40
C ILE A 30 2.70 35.45 -7.22
N LYS A 31 3.17 35.99 -6.08
CA LYS A 31 3.37 35.18 -4.86
C LYS A 31 2.06 34.56 -4.37
N SER A 32 0.96 35.29 -4.46
CA SER A 32 -0.37 34.78 -4.11
C SER A 32 -0.75 33.61 -5.00
N ILE A 33 -0.61 33.75 -6.32
CA ILE A 33 -0.94 32.68 -7.28
C ILE A 33 -0.05 31.45 -7.05
N LEU A 34 1.25 31.64 -6.84
CA LEU A 34 2.18 30.53 -6.59
C LEU A 34 1.84 29.75 -5.31
N LYS A 35 1.30 30.43 -4.29
CA LYS A 35 0.83 29.79 -3.06
C LYS A 35 -0.37 28.89 -3.36
N GLU A 36 -1.36 29.38 -4.09
CA GLU A 36 -2.55 28.60 -4.45
C GLU A 36 -2.18 27.38 -5.33
N LEU A 37 -1.30 27.57 -6.33
CA LEU A 37 -0.82 26.47 -7.16
C LEU A 37 -0.12 25.37 -6.34
N LYS A 38 0.66 25.76 -5.34
CA LYS A 38 1.33 24.81 -4.45
C LYS A 38 0.33 24.04 -3.58
N ILE A 39 -0.69 24.73 -3.06
CA ILE A 39 -1.75 24.11 -2.26
C ILE A 39 -2.53 23.10 -3.12
N MET A 40 -2.94 23.48 -4.33
CA MET A 40 -3.70 22.59 -5.22
C MET A 40 -2.93 21.30 -5.57
N ASN A 41 -1.65 21.41 -5.95
CA ASN A 41 -0.84 20.22 -6.24
C ASN A 41 -0.71 19.32 -5.00
N GLN A 42 -0.50 19.90 -3.82
CA GLN A 42 -0.46 19.12 -2.57
C GLN A 42 -1.78 18.40 -2.30
N THR A 43 -2.92 19.05 -2.54
CA THR A 43 -4.24 18.44 -2.38
C THR A 43 -4.49 17.31 -3.38
N GLU A 44 -4.09 17.47 -4.65
CA GLU A 44 -4.17 16.40 -5.65
C GLU A 44 -3.34 15.17 -5.22
N GLN A 45 -2.11 15.38 -4.76
CA GLN A 45 -1.25 14.31 -4.26
C GLN A 45 -1.89 13.58 -3.06
N GLN A 46 -2.48 14.33 -2.12
CA GLN A 46 -3.19 13.76 -0.97
C GLN A 46 -4.44 12.98 -1.38
N ASN A 47 -5.21 13.48 -2.34
CA ASN A 47 -6.39 12.80 -2.86
C ASN A 47 -6.01 11.50 -3.58
N LEU A 48 -4.94 11.49 -4.38
CA LEU A 48 -4.45 10.29 -5.05
C LEU A 48 -4.00 9.22 -4.05
N GLN A 49 -3.31 9.62 -2.98
CA GLN A 49 -2.93 8.72 -1.89
C GLN A 49 -4.15 8.13 -1.18
N THR A 50 -5.16 8.97 -0.92
CA THR A 50 -6.40 8.54 -0.28
C THR A 50 -7.19 7.58 -1.16
N VAL A 51 -7.32 7.85 -2.45
CA VAL A 51 -7.97 6.94 -3.41
C VAL A 51 -7.21 5.62 -3.49
N GLY A 52 -5.88 5.63 -3.55
CA GLY A 52 -5.07 4.41 -3.51
C GLY A 52 -5.33 3.58 -2.25
N LEU A 53 -5.42 4.23 -1.08
CA LEU A 53 -5.73 3.55 0.18
C LEU A 53 -7.15 2.97 0.21
N LEU A 54 -8.13 3.72 -0.30
CA LEU A 54 -9.52 3.29 -0.35
C LEU A 54 -9.70 2.10 -1.29
N MET A 55 -9.08 2.13 -2.48
CA MET A 55 -9.08 1.02 -3.44
C MET A 55 -8.40 -0.23 -2.88
N ASN A 56 -7.27 -0.07 -2.19
CA ASN A 56 -6.55 -1.18 -1.57
C ASN A 56 -7.30 -1.79 -0.37
N ASN A 57 -8.30 -1.09 0.16
CA ASN A 57 -9.16 -1.55 1.25
C ASN A 57 -10.56 -1.97 0.76
N GLN A 58 -10.84 -1.86 -0.54
CA GLN A 58 -12.06 -2.42 -1.12
C GLN A 58 -11.87 -3.93 -1.27
N LYS A 59 -12.77 -4.71 -0.67
CA LYS A 59 -12.84 -6.17 -0.83
C LYS A 59 -13.22 -6.53 -2.28
N GLY A 60 -12.33 -7.25 -2.96
CA GLY A 60 -12.54 -7.77 -4.32
C GLY A 60 -12.97 -9.24 -4.37
N GLY A 61 -12.64 -10.01 -3.33
CA GLY A 61 -13.11 -11.39 -3.14
C GLY A 61 -12.77 -11.90 -1.75
N THR A 62 -13.26 -13.09 -1.40
CA THR A 62 -12.96 -13.76 -0.14
C THR A 62 -12.62 -15.22 -0.34
N ILE A 63 -11.54 -15.65 0.30
CA ILE A 63 -11.21 -17.07 0.43
C ILE A 63 -11.60 -17.51 1.84
N ILE A 64 -12.52 -18.47 1.92
CA ILE A 64 -12.99 -19.08 3.17
C ILE A 64 -12.50 -20.53 3.21
N VAL A 65 -11.90 -20.94 4.33
CA VAL A 65 -11.54 -22.33 4.58
C VAL A 65 -12.20 -22.81 5.86
N ARG A 66 -12.96 -23.90 5.74
CA ARG A 66 -13.59 -24.63 6.84
C ARG A 66 -12.78 -25.88 7.14
N ASN A 67 -12.41 -26.07 8.39
CA ASN A 67 -11.79 -27.31 8.83
C ASN A 67 -12.84 -28.26 9.42
N THR A 68 -12.91 -29.48 8.91
CA THR A 68 -13.71 -30.59 9.45
C THR A 68 -12.86 -31.83 9.75
N GLY A 69 -11.55 -31.75 9.50
CA GLY A 69 -10.60 -32.84 9.70
C GLY A 69 -10.12 -32.96 11.14
N GLY A 70 -9.60 -34.13 11.50
CA GLY A 70 -9.05 -34.45 12.82
C GLY A 70 -7.67 -33.83 13.08
N TYR A 71 -7.44 -32.59 12.68
CA TYR A 71 -6.16 -31.88 12.76
C TYR A 71 -6.36 -30.37 12.90
N VAL A 72 -5.28 -29.64 13.18
CA VAL A 72 -5.26 -28.18 13.11
C VAL A 72 -4.92 -27.76 11.68
N ALA A 73 -5.73 -26.90 11.09
CA ALA A 73 -5.48 -26.33 9.76
C ALA A 73 -5.00 -24.88 9.88
N LYS A 74 -4.29 -24.39 8.88
CA LYS A 74 -4.07 -22.95 8.64
C LYS A 74 -4.00 -22.72 7.15
N PHE A 75 -4.15 -21.49 6.69
CA PHE A 75 -3.89 -21.18 5.30
C PHE A 75 -3.22 -19.83 5.10
N THR A 76 -2.53 -19.72 3.98
CA THR A 76 -1.84 -18.51 3.53
C THR A 76 -2.43 -18.09 2.19
N VAL A 77 -2.72 -16.80 2.06
CA VAL A 77 -3.06 -16.17 0.79
C VAL A 77 -1.99 -15.13 0.50
N SER A 78 -1.30 -15.29 -0.63
CA SER A 78 -0.34 -14.30 -1.13
C SER A 78 -0.77 -13.76 -2.48
N TYR A 79 -0.54 -12.49 -2.75
CA TYR A 79 -0.95 -11.83 -4.00
C TYR A 79 -0.08 -10.61 -4.29
N LYS A 80 -0.14 -10.11 -5.52
CA LYS A 80 0.45 -8.84 -5.92
C LYS A 80 -0.60 -7.76 -5.96
N LEU A 81 -0.32 -6.61 -5.34
CA LEU A 81 -1.17 -5.42 -5.38
C LEU A 81 -0.30 -4.20 -5.68
N ASN A 82 -0.62 -3.45 -6.73
CA ASN A 82 0.17 -2.29 -7.18
C ASN A 82 1.67 -2.60 -7.37
N GLY A 83 2.00 -3.82 -7.78
CA GLY A 83 3.38 -4.28 -7.96
C GLY A 83 4.09 -4.75 -6.69
N GLN A 84 3.45 -4.70 -5.52
CA GLN A 84 3.98 -5.21 -4.26
C GLN A 84 3.41 -6.59 -3.93
N GLU A 85 4.27 -7.53 -3.52
CA GLU A 85 3.85 -8.82 -2.99
C GLU A 85 3.41 -8.70 -1.52
N ILE A 86 2.21 -9.22 -1.24
CA ILE A 86 1.59 -9.24 0.08
C ILE A 86 1.26 -10.69 0.41
N SER A 87 1.53 -11.13 1.64
CA SER A 87 1.22 -12.46 2.12
C SER A 87 0.59 -12.41 3.50
N THR A 88 -0.58 -13.03 3.65
CA THR A 88 -1.34 -13.08 4.90
C THR A 88 -1.57 -14.54 5.26
N THR A 89 -1.26 -14.91 6.49
CA THR A 89 -1.44 -16.26 7.02
C THR A 89 -2.38 -16.21 8.22
N THR A 90 -3.32 -17.16 8.28
CA THR A 90 -4.19 -17.30 9.46
C THR A 90 -3.44 -17.98 10.60
N ASP A 91 -3.93 -17.76 11.83
CA ASP A 91 -3.61 -18.67 12.94
C ASP A 91 -4.10 -20.09 12.63
N GLY A 92 -3.59 -21.06 13.40
CA GLY A 92 -4.11 -22.43 13.37
C GLY A 92 -5.55 -22.50 13.88
N PHE A 93 -6.40 -23.29 13.23
CA PHE A 93 -7.79 -23.50 13.61
C PHE A 93 -8.21 -24.98 13.54
N THR A 94 -8.95 -25.41 14.54
CA THR A 94 -9.39 -26.79 14.74
C THR A 94 -10.66 -27.13 13.95
N ALA A 95 -11.06 -28.41 14.02
CA ALA A 95 -12.30 -28.89 13.42
C ALA A 95 -13.53 -28.07 13.85
N GLY A 96 -14.44 -27.84 12.91
CA GLY A 96 -15.66 -27.05 13.08
C GLY A 96 -15.48 -25.55 12.86
N VAL A 97 -14.23 -25.05 12.73
CA VAL A 97 -13.95 -23.61 12.61
C VAL A 97 -13.78 -23.21 11.15
N ASN A 98 -14.34 -22.04 10.81
CA ASN A 98 -14.11 -21.34 9.55
C ASN A 98 -13.17 -20.17 9.77
N LYS A 99 -12.26 -19.95 8.83
CA LYS A 99 -11.44 -18.74 8.74
C LYS A 99 -11.53 -18.18 7.33
N HIS A 100 -11.34 -16.88 7.19
CA HIS A 100 -11.39 -16.20 5.90
C HIS A 100 -10.29 -15.16 5.78
N ILE A 101 -9.86 -14.91 4.54
CA ILE A 101 -9.01 -13.78 4.17
C ILE A 101 -9.71 -13.06 3.01
N ASP A 102 -9.91 -11.76 3.18
CA ASP A 102 -10.40 -10.89 2.11
C ASP A 102 -9.23 -10.50 1.20
N VAL A 103 -9.46 -10.62 -0.11
CA VAL A 103 -8.51 -10.22 -1.14
C VAL A 103 -8.98 -8.87 -1.70
N PRO A 104 -8.12 -7.84 -1.75
CA PRO A 104 -8.52 -6.53 -2.20
C PRO A 104 -8.74 -6.48 -3.72
N VAL A 105 -9.53 -5.51 -4.17
CA VAL A 105 -9.72 -5.22 -5.60
C VAL A 105 -8.37 -4.90 -6.25
N GLY A 106 -8.15 -5.45 -7.45
CA GLY A 106 -6.91 -5.23 -8.21
C GLY A 106 -5.73 -6.10 -7.77
N ALA A 107 -5.93 -7.02 -6.82
CA ALA A 107 -4.94 -8.05 -6.54
C ALA A 107 -4.82 -9.03 -7.72
N THR A 108 -3.59 -9.39 -8.09
CA THR A 108 -3.27 -10.36 -9.14
C THR A 108 -2.32 -11.42 -8.61
N ASP A 109 -2.08 -12.50 -9.37
CA ASP A 109 -1.20 -13.61 -8.97
C ASP A 109 -1.53 -14.12 -7.56
N ILE A 110 -2.80 -14.42 -7.29
CA ILE A 110 -3.26 -14.84 -5.98
C ILE A 110 -2.95 -16.32 -5.80
N HIS A 111 -2.21 -16.66 -4.76
CA HIS A 111 -1.84 -18.02 -4.40
C HIS A 111 -2.43 -18.37 -3.03
N LEU A 112 -3.25 -19.41 -3.01
CA LEU A 112 -3.78 -20.03 -1.80
C LEU A 112 -2.96 -21.28 -1.48
N VAL A 113 -2.52 -21.41 -0.23
CA VAL A 113 -1.90 -22.62 0.29
C VAL A 113 -2.59 -23.00 1.60
N VAL A 114 -3.19 -24.18 1.65
CA VAL A 114 -3.85 -24.69 2.85
C VAL A 114 -3.00 -25.80 3.45
N LEU A 115 -2.74 -25.70 4.75
CA LEU A 115 -1.83 -26.57 5.49
C LEU A 115 -2.52 -27.21 6.69
N GLU A 116 -2.02 -28.37 7.08
CA GLU A 116 -2.37 -29.08 8.30
C GLU A 116 -1.16 -29.27 9.20
N ALA A 117 -1.40 -29.36 10.51
CA ALA A 117 -0.37 -29.72 11.47
C ALA A 117 -0.17 -31.24 11.49
N TRP A 118 0.83 -31.76 10.78
CA TRP A 118 1.18 -33.19 10.76
C TRP A 118 1.86 -33.65 12.06
N PHE A 119 2.69 -32.80 12.66
CA PHE A 119 3.39 -33.06 13.92
C PHE A 119 3.52 -31.77 14.74
N ILE A 120 3.96 -31.85 15.99
CA ILE A 120 4.14 -30.66 16.85
C ILE A 120 4.98 -29.62 16.10
N ALA A 121 4.38 -28.45 15.88
CA ALA A 121 4.94 -27.31 15.15
C ALA A 121 5.35 -27.58 13.67
N SER A 122 4.96 -28.70 13.07
CA SER A 122 5.27 -29.04 11.67
C SER A 122 4.01 -29.03 10.81
N TRP A 123 4.11 -28.46 9.61
CA TRP A 123 2.97 -28.26 8.71
C TRP A 123 3.20 -28.95 7.37
N SER A 124 2.16 -29.64 6.86
CA SER A 124 2.12 -30.20 5.50
C SER A 124 1.05 -29.51 4.67
N THR A 125 1.28 -29.39 3.37
CA THR A 125 0.29 -28.82 2.44
C THR A 125 -0.78 -29.84 2.13
N ILE A 126 -2.04 -29.47 2.33
CA ILE A 126 -3.21 -30.25 1.88
C ILE A 126 -3.43 -30.00 0.39
N PHE A 127 -3.49 -28.73 0.00
CA PHE A 127 -3.63 -28.30 -1.39
C PHE A 127 -3.16 -26.87 -1.59
N SER A 128 -2.96 -26.51 -2.85
CA SER A 128 -2.73 -25.14 -3.29
C SER A 128 -3.59 -24.82 -4.51
N GLN A 129 -3.96 -23.54 -4.64
CA GLN A 129 -4.69 -23.02 -5.79
C GLN A 129 -4.13 -21.66 -6.20
N THR A 130 -4.30 -21.32 -7.47
CA THR A 130 -3.85 -20.04 -8.02
C THR A 130 -4.96 -19.38 -8.81
N PHE A 131 -5.12 -18.06 -8.63
CA PHE A 131 -6.14 -17.27 -9.28
C PHE A 131 -5.50 -16.03 -9.90
N ALA A 132 -5.94 -15.68 -11.12
CA ALA A 132 -5.45 -14.48 -11.80
C ALA A 132 -6.05 -13.20 -11.23
N GLU A 133 -7.26 -13.28 -10.67
CA GLU A 133 -8.05 -12.18 -10.13
C GLU A 133 -8.76 -12.58 -8.83
N PRO A 134 -9.24 -11.61 -8.03
CA PRO A 134 -9.94 -11.90 -6.77
C PRO A 134 -11.19 -12.76 -7.01
N VAL A 135 -11.36 -13.80 -6.18
CA VAL A 135 -12.48 -14.74 -6.27
C VAL A 135 -13.16 -14.91 -4.92
N ASP A 136 -14.46 -15.19 -4.94
CA ASP A 136 -15.21 -15.68 -3.79
C ASP A 136 -15.23 -17.21 -3.81
N LYS A 137 -14.45 -17.83 -2.91
CA LYS A 137 -14.31 -19.28 -2.83
C LYS A 137 -14.42 -19.78 -1.40
N LYS A 138 -15.07 -20.92 -1.25
CA LYS A 138 -15.17 -21.64 0.01
C LYS A 138 -14.63 -23.05 -0.17
N TYR A 139 -13.72 -23.43 0.71
CA TYR A 139 -13.12 -24.75 0.72
C TYR A 139 -13.39 -25.45 2.04
N VAL A 140 -13.68 -26.74 1.98
CA VAL A 140 -13.79 -27.59 3.17
C VAL A 140 -12.64 -28.58 3.16
N VAL A 141 -11.82 -28.56 4.21
CA VAL A 141 -10.77 -29.57 4.44
C VAL A 141 -11.26 -30.59 5.46
N SER A 142 -10.95 -31.86 5.24
CA SER A 142 -11.45 -32.98 6.04
C SER A 142 -10.48 -34.16 6.06
N GLY A 143 -10.81 -35.22 6.80
CA GLY A 143 -9.97 -36.41 6.92
C GLY A 143 -9.06 -36.37 8.15
N THR A 144 -7.89 -37.02 8.05
CA THR A 144 -6.89 -37.09 9.12
C THR A 144 -5.55 -36.58 8.62
N THR A 145 -4.60 -36.32 9.53
CA THR A 145 -3.24 -35.89 9.14
C THR A 145 -2.60 -36.83 8.11
N LEU A 146 -2.84 -38.14 8.22
CA LEU A 146 -2.27 -39.14 7.31
C LEU A 146 -2.98 -39.25 5.96
N ASN A 147 -4.22 -38.77 5.88
CA ASN A 147 -5.06 -38.86 4.68
C ASN A 147 -6.02 -37.66 4.62
N PRO A 148 -5.50 -36.46 4.36
CA PRO A 148 -6.33 -35.28 4.24
C PRO A 148 -7.02 -35.23 2.89
N SER A 149 -8.16 -34.54 2.86
CA SER A 149 -8.93 -34.31 1.65
C SER A 149 -9.56 -32.93 1.67
N TRP A 150 -9.97 -32.45 0.50
CA TRP A 150 -10.61 -31.17 0.36
C TRP A 150 -11.61 -31.18 -0.79
N HIS A 151 -12.59 -30.28 -0.72
CA HIS A 151 -13.46 -29.95 -1.84
C HIS A 151 -13.85 -28.46 -1.77
N GLU A 152 -14.28 -27.94 -2.92
CA GLU A 152 -14.90 -26.61 -3.02
C GLU A 152 -16.39 -26.72 -2.72
N GLU A 153 -16.94 -25.75 -1.98
CA GLU A 153 -18.36 -25.65 -1.61
C GLU A 153 -19.05 -24.48 -2.30
#